data_AF-A0A081C9Z9-F1
#
_entry.id   AF-A0A081C9Z9-F1
#
_cell.length_a   1.000
_cell.length_b   1.000
_cell.length_c   1.000
_cell.angle_alpha   90.00
_cell.angle_beta   90.00
_cell.angle_gamma   90.00
#
_symmetry.space_group_name_H-M   'P 1'
#
loop_
_entity.id
_entity.type
_entity.pdbx_description
1 polymer ?
#
loop_
_entity_poly.entity_id
_entity_poly.type
_entity_poly.pdbx_seq_one_letter_code
_entity_poly.pdbx_strand_id
1 'polypeptide(L)'
;MMKCRRTWLCGVVLCWYLFLLLSLNSCDEHKSPSSSEQDKPLASSEMVTDPGQGNLAGTVVGTIANQPLTGVSLKIGSLRTTTDNYGNFRLDGVGNEQCILNISSDQVYPRRIIVNLANGRVIQADAIERQSAFHLEFYRELARGNHPGENDLLPIHRWTGAMPPTFYIDTNARAAYDGVITSETIDRITQVITEVVPVFSGNVYAEAAIYARSFSEYAFETIPDNSIVISFDDTLFLQDAVGIAFTEPNLTSLGSYALQKAWIFVLNQEAFFSFSGVTREAVVAHELGHSFGYRHTSLLPSIMVKAGMYAGLFSENDRVHMAVMYRRPAGNMDIDNDPITTEKTVKRILKHQVFLDRCPDISSSPFMKQRLRSLKSSAAELFEKTSSSAIVSE
;
A
#
# COMPACT_ATOMS: atom_id res chain seq x y z
N MET A 1 -38.01 -45.72 37.56
CA MET A 1 -37.28 -46.99 37.39
C MET A 1 -37.04 -47.14 35.90
N MET A 2 -35.85 -47.25 35.30
CA MET A 2 -34.53 -47.74 35.69
C MET A 2 -33.44 -46.77 35.21
N LYS A 3 -32.32 -46.72 35.95
CA LYS A 3 -31.11 -45.95 35.64
C LYS A 3 -30.26 -46.71 34.61
N CYS A 4 -29.73 -46.03 33.60
CA CYS A 4 -28.59 -46.52 32.83
C CYS A 4 -27.48 -45.45 32.88
N ARG A 5 -26.44 -45.73 33.67
CA ARG A 5 -25.17 -44.98 33.70
C ARG A 5 -24.18 -45.74 32.81
N ARG A 6 -23.45 -45.04 31.94
CA ARG A 6 -22.17 -45.51 31.42
C ARG A 6 -21.12 -44.41 31.57
N THR A 7 -20.24 -44.67 32.53
CA THR A 7 -18.94 -44.07 32.76
C THR A 7 -17.95 -44.50 31.67
N TRP A 8 -17.17 -43.56 31.15
CA TRP A 8 -15.82 -43.82 30.62
C TRP A 8 -14.89 -42.72 31.14
N LEU A 9 -13.95 -43.15 31.97
CA LEU A 9 -12.84 -42.41 32.53
C LEU A 9 -11.67 -43.41 32.53
N CYS A 10 -10.45 -42.90 32.32
CA CYS A 10 -9.13 -43.57 32.31
C CYS A 10 -8.48 -43.71 30.91
N GLY A 11 -7.48 -42.86 30.72
CA GLY A 11 -6.51 -42.91 29.62
C GLY A 11 -5.35 -41.94 29.86
N VAL A 12 -4.56 -42.17 30.93
CA VAL A 12 -3.08 -42.10 30.98
C VAL A 12 -2.43 -40.80 30.42
N VAL A 13 -2.08 -39.78 31.22
CA VAL A 13 -0.81 -39.64 32.00
C VAL A 13 0.41 -40.27 31.32
N LEU A 14 1.10 -39.55 30.43
CA LEU A 14 2.57 -39.57 30.23
C LEU A 14 2.96 -38.70 29.02
N CYS A 15 3.43 -37.46 29.22
CA CYS A 15 4.34 -36.77 28.28
C CYS A 15 4.84 -35.42 28.85
N TRP A 16 5.22 -35.40 30.13
CA TRP A 16 6.03 -34.34 30.72
C TRP A 16 7.25 -35.05 31.33
N TYR A 17 8.46 -34.56 31.05
CA TYR A 17 9.80 -35.14 31.32
C TYR A 17 10.44 -35.97 30.19
N LEU A 18 11.01 -35.28 29.19
CA LEU A 18 12.24 -35.75 28.50
C LEU A 18 12.84 -34.67 27.58
N PHE A 19 13.28 -33.53 28.14
CA PHE A 19 14.21 -32.61 27.45
C PHE A 19 15.04 -31.83 28.47
N LEU A 20 15.75 -32.57 29.33
CA LEU A 20 16.86 -32.03 30.10
C LEU A 20 17.93 -33.12 30.19
N LEU A 21 19.14 -32.76 29.78
CA LEU A 21 20.41 -33.47 29.96
C LEU A 21 20.71 -34.64 29.00
N LEU A 22 21.34 -34.30 27.87
CA LEU A 22 22.55 -34.98 27.40
C LEU A 22 23.59 -33.93 27.00
N SER A 23 24.51 -33.69 27.92
CA SER A 23 25.86 -33.18 27.69
C SER A 23 26.63 -34.08 26.71
N LEU A 24 27.55 -33.52 25.93
CA LEU A 24 28.95 -33.98 25.80
C LEU A 24 29.70 -33.16 24.71
N ASN A 25 30.72 -32.42 25.18
CA ASN A 25 32.00 -32.05 24.57
C ASN A 25 32.21 -32.28 23.06
N SER A 26 32.40 -31.19 22.30
CA SER A 26 33.39 -31.17 21.22
C SER A 26 34.31 -29.96 21.43
N CYS A 27 35.51 -30.23 21.92
CA CYS A 27 36.63 -29.30 21.83
C CYS A 27 37.32 -29.56 20.49
N ASP A 28 36.93 -28.83 19.45
CA ASP A 28 37.73 -28.77 18.23
C ASP A 28 38.74 -27.62 18.34
N GLU A 29 40.03 -28.00 18.31
CA GLU A 29 41.16 -27.09 18.11
C GLU A 29 41.03 -26.40 16.75
N HIS A 30 40.39 -25.24 16.72
CA HIS A 30 40.50 -24.35 15.58
C HIS A 30 41.88 -23.69 15.58
N LYS A 31 42.75 -24.17 14.67
CA LYS A 31 43.92 -23.43 14.18
C LYS A 31 43.51 -21.99 13.85
N SER A 32 44.06 -21.03 14.60
CA SER A 32 43.94 -19.61 14.32
C SER A 32 44.44 -19.33 12.90
N PRO A 33 43.59 -18.85 11.97
CA PRO A 33 44.09 -18.31 10.73
C PRO A 33 44.95 -17.08 11.05
N SER A 34 46.15 -17.06 10.47
CA SER A 34 47.12 -15.98 10.60
C SER A 34 46.47 -14.64 10.24
N SER A 35 46.51 -13.72 11.19
CA SER A 35 46.25 -12.30 11.01
C SER A 35 47.24 -11.71 9.99
N SER A 36 46.79 -11.42 8.77
CA SER A 36 47.51 -10.51 7.89
C SER A 36 46.53 -9.82 6.93
N GLU A 37 46.50 -8.49 7.02
CA GLU A 37 45.88 -7.53 6.08
C GLU A 37 44.36 -7.30 6.12
N GLN A 38 43.76 -7.17 7.30
CA GLN A 38 42.47 -6.49 7.44
C GLN A 38 42.48 -5.57 8.66
N ASP A 39 42.94 -4.34 8.47
CA ASP A 39 42.58 -3.17 9.31
C ASP A 39 43.25 -1.90 8.76
N LYS A 40 43.12 -1.64 7.45
CA LYS A 40 43.25 -0.25 6.99
C LYS A 40 41.85 0.35 7.21
N PRO A 41 41.70 1.39 8.06
CA PRO A 41 40.41 2.04 8.26
C PRO A 41 39.85 2.39 6.88
N LEU A 42 38.65 1.87 6.56
CA LEU A 42 37.91 2.32 5.38
C LEU A 42 37.89 3.84 5.46
N ALA A 43 38.43 4.49 4.42
CA ALA A 43 38.49 5.94 4.36
C ALA A 43 37.10 6.45 4.68
N SER A 44 37.01 7.30 5.71
CA SER A 44 35.79 8.02 6.07
C SER A 44 35.15 8.51 4.79
N SER A 45 33.90 8.10 4.53
CA SER A 45 33.10 8.61 3.41
C SER A 45 33.16 10.14 3.45
N GLU A 46 33.98 10.74 2.59
CA GLU A 46 34.03 12.19 2.48
C GLU A 46 32.68 12.61 1.92
N MET A 47 31.88 13.28 2.76
CA MET A 47 30.63 13.87 2.29
C MET A 47 30.92 14.74 1.07
N VAL A 48 30.18 14.50 0.00
CA VAL A 48 30.26 15.28 -1.23
C VAL A 48 30.02 16.76 -0.90
N THR A 49 31.09 17.55 -0.95
CA THR A 49 31.01 19.00 -0.78
C THR A 49 30.32 19.65 -1.98
N ASP A 50 29.80 20.88 -1.82
CA ASP A 50 29.20 21.64 -2.92
C ASP A 50 30.08 21.62 -4.18
N PRO A 51 29.58 21.11 -5.32
CA PRO A 51 30.40 20.93 -6.50
C PRO A 51 30.70 22.25 -7.24
N GLY A 52 30.15 23.38 -6.79
CA GLY A 52 30.28 24.69 -7.44
C GLY A 52 29.21 24.93 -8.51
N GLN A 53 29.07 26.18 -8.93
CA GLN A 53 28.07 26.58 -9.94
C GLN A 53 28.24 25.80 -11.25
N GLY A 54 27.12 25.43 -11.88
CA GLY A 54 27.11 24.68 -13.12
C GLY A 54 27.39 23.18 -12.99
N ASN A 55 27.59 22.65 -11.78
CA ASN A 55 27.94 21.25 -11.53
C ASN A 55 26.89 20.56 -10.64
N LEU A 56 26.78 19.24 -10.77
CA LEU A 56 25.93 18.38 -9.95
C LEU A 56 26.79 17.28 -9.33
N ALA A 57 26.57 17.01 -8.05
CA ALA A 57 27.18 15.88 -7.38
C ALA A 57 26.16 15.24 -6.43
N GLY A 58 26.49 14.08 -5.87
CA GLY A 58 25.58 13.41 -4.98
C GLY A 58 25.94 11.95 -4.73
N THR A 59 25.00 11.26 -4.11
CA THR A 59 25.04 9.81 -3.88
C THR A 59 23.87 9.13 -4.59
N VAL A 60 24.10 7.91 -5.07
CA VAL A 60 23.03 6.99 -5.46
C VAL A 60 22.96 5.87 -4.43
N VAL A 61 21.78 5.69 -3.85
CA VAL A 61 21.49 4.59 -2.91
C VAL A 61 20.43 3.65 -3.46
N GLY A 62 20.40 2.43 -2.95
CA GLY A 62 19.35 1.47 -3.23
C GLY A 62 18.02 1.90 -2.62
N THR A 63 16.93 1.83 -3.38
CA THR A 63 15.61 2.16 -2.84
C THR A 63 15.23 1.20 -1.72
N ILE A 64 15.55 -0.09 -1.84
CA ILE A 64 15.13 -1.10 -0.86
C ILE A 64 16.13 -1.22 0.27
N ALA A 65 17.41 -1.42 -0.04
CA ALA A 65 18.43 -1.67 0.98
C ALA A 65 18.98 -0.40 1.63
N ASN A 66 18.71 0.78 1.04
CA ASN A 66 19.29 2.07 1.43
C ASN A 66 20.83 2.03 1.51
N GLN A 67 21.45 1.16 0.69
CA GLN A 67 22.90 1.03 0.61
C GLN A 67 23.43 1.81 -0.60
N PRO A 68 24.63 2.39 -0.54
CA PRO A 68 25.22 3.02 -1.70
C PRO A 68 25.37 2.05 -2.88
N LEU A 69 25.07 2.53 -4.09
CA LEU A 69 25.15 1.73 -5.30
C LEU A 69 26.37 2.11 -6.13
N THR A 70 27.27 1.15 -6.36
CA THR A 70 28.52 1.33 -7.12
C THR A 70 28.34 1.02 -8.60
N GLY A 71 29.08 1.73 -9.47
CA GLY A 71 29.09 1.47 -10.91
C GLY A 71 27.78 1.80 -11.63
N VAL A 72 26.90 2.58 -11.01
CA VAL A 72 25.66 3.05 -11.62
C VAL A 72 25.98 4.20 -12.57
N SER A 73 25.51 4.11 -13.81
CA SER A 73 25.69 5.16 -14.83
C SER A 73 24.68 6.28 -14.62
N LEU A 74 25.18 7.51 -14.60
CA LEU A 74 24.37 8.73 -14.53
C LEU A 74 24.57 9.58 -15.78
N LYS A 75 23.48 10.09 -16.36
CA LYS A 75 23.53 10.86 -17.62
C LYS A 75 22.57 12.05 -17.63
N ILE A 76 23.09 13.21 -18.05
CA ILE A 76 22.33 14.43 -18.38
C ILE A 76 22.76 14.90 -19.77
N GLY A 77 21.87 14.89 -20.75
CA GLY A 77 22.21 15.26 -22.13
C GLY A 77 23.34 14.38 -22.71
N SER A 78 24.48 14.97 -23.07
CA SER A 78 25.69 14.26 -23.50
C SER A 78 26.67 13.93 -22.36
N LEU A 79 26.48 14.51 -21.17
CA LEU A 79 27.34 14.32 -20.00
C LEU A 79 27.04 12.98 -19.34
N ARG A 80 28.08 12.28 -18.88
CA ARG A 80 27.96 10.99 -18.19
C ARG A 80 29.00 10.84 -17.09
N THR A 81 28.65 10.10 -16.06
CA THR A 81 29.55 9.68 -14.98
C THR A 81 29.10 8.33 -14.44
N THR A 82 29.88 7.72 -13.57
CA THR A 82 29.53 6.48 -12.85
C THR A 82 29.76 6.65 -11.36
N THR A 83 28.93 6.02 -10.53
CA THR A 83 29.14 6.05 -9.08
C THR A 83 30.39 5.29 -8.66
N ASP A 84 31.05 5.78 -7.61
CA ASP A 84 32.19 5.12 -6.97
C ASP A 84 31.76 4.02 -5.96
N ASN A 85 32.72 3.48 -5.21
CA ASN A 85 32.49 2.44 -4.20
C ASN A 85 31.61 2.87 -3.01
N TYR A 86 31.36 4.17 -2.86
CA TYR A 86 30.50 4.77 -1.85
C TYR A 86 29.23 5.36 -2.46
N GLY A 87 28.93 5.03 -3.72
CA GLY A 87 27.77 5.53 -4.45
C GLY A 87 27.88 6.99 -4.86
N ASN A 88 29.01 7.66 -4.64
CA ASN A 88 29.18 9.08 -4.96
C ASN A 88 29.35 9.28 -6.46
N PHE A 89 28.87 10.41 -6.98
CA PHE A 89 29.10 10.84 -8.35
C PHE A 89 29.30 12.35 -8.46
N ARG A 90 29.88 12.76 -9.59
CA ARG A 90 30.00 14.17 -10.01
C ARG A 90 29.83 14.30 -11.52
N LEU A 91 29.06 15.31 -11.93
CA LEU A 91 28.85 15.76 -13.30
C LEU A 91 29.15 17.26 -13.39
N ASP A 92 30.18 17.61 -14.14
CA ASP A 92 30.56 19.01 -14.38
C ASP A 92 29.87 19.57 -15.63
N GLY A 93 29.51 20.86 -15.60
CA GLY A 93 28.95 21.57 -16.75
C GLY A 93 27.49 21.23 -17.08
N VAL A 94 26.71 20.79 -16.10
CA VAL A 94 25.26 20.52 -16.24
C VAL A 94 24.41 21.78 -16.44
N GLY A 95 24.96 22.97 -16.13
CA GLY A 95 24.24 24.25 -16.21
C GLY A 95 23.56 24.64 -14.90
N ASN A 96 22.62 25.60 -14.96
CA ASN A 96 21.93 26.14 -13.78
C ASN A 96 20.40 25.93 -13.81
N GLU A 97 19.89 25.26 -14.84
CA GLU A 97 18.46 25.05 -15.04
C GLU A 97 18.00 23.68 -14.50
N GLN A 98 16.71 23.41 -14.61
CA GLN A 98 16.16 22.09 -14.34
C GLN A 98 16.65 21.10 -15.41
N CYS A 99 17.06 19.91 -14.99
CA CYS A 99 17.56 18.88 -15.90
C CYS A 99 16.97 17.49 -15.59
N ILE A 100 17.10 16.57 -16.55
CA ILE A 100 16.67 15.18 -16.40
C ILE A 100 17.91 14.32 -16.20
N LEU A 101 18.05 13.78 -14.99
CA LEU A 101 19.09 12.83 -14.65
C LEU A 101 18.59 11.42 -14.95
N ASN A 102 19.26 10.73 -15.87
CA ASN A 102 19.01 9.33 -16.18
C ASN A 102 19.97 8.46 -15.38
N ILE A 103 19.45 7.47 -14.67
CA ILE A 103 20.19 6.55 -13.81
C ILE A 103 19.98 5.14 -14.38
N SER A 104 21.05 4.41 -14.65
CA SER A 104 20.95 3.05 -15.18
C SER A 104 22.17 2.19 -14.90
N SER A 105 21.95 0.89 -14.78
CA SER A 105 22.98 -0.16 -14.83
C SER A 105 22.27 -1.51 -15.01
N ASP A 106 23.04 -2.60 -15.08
CA ASP A 106 22.48 -3.95 -15.07
C ASP A 106 21.93 -4.37 -13.69
N GLN A 107 22.26 -3.61 -12.64
CA GLN A 107 21.88 -3.91 -11.25
C GLN A 107 20.62 -3.18 -10.80
N VAL A 108 20.16 -2.15 -11.55
CA VAL A 108 18.99 -1.35 -11.17
C VAL A 108 17.96 -1.28 -12.29
N TYR A 109 16.72 -0.99 -11.93
CA TYR A 109 15.74 -0.55 -12.92
C TYR A 109 16.08 0.87 -13.40
N PRO A 110 16.05 1.17 -14.71
CA PRO A 110 16.37 2.50 -15.21
C PRO A 110 15.41 3.55 -14.66
N ARG A 111 15.97 4.72 -14.29
CA ARG A 111 15.23 5.81 -13.68
C ARG A 111 15.52 7.16 -14.31
N ARG A 112 14.49 8.00 -14.37
CA ARG A 112 14.57 9.40 -14.78
C ARG A 112 14.03 10.26 -13.65
N ILE A 113 14.88 11.13 -13.12
CA ILE A 113 14.47 12.14 -12.13
C ILE A 113 14.67 13.54 -12.67
N ILE A 114 13.74 14.42 -12.31
CA ILE A 114 13.88 15.84 -12.57
C ILE A 114 14.66 16.49 -11.42
N VAL A 115 15.81 17.08 -11.72
CA VAL A 115 16.67 17.76 -10.76
C VAL A 115 16.58 19.27 -10.97
N ASN A 116 16.27 20.01 -9.91
CA ASN A 116 16.30 21.47 -9.92
C ASN A 116 17.61 21.98 -9.31
N LEU A 117 18.55 22.37 -10.17
CA LEU A 117 19.89 22.83 -9.76
C LEU A 117 19.89 24.17 -9.01
N ALA A 118 18.80 24.95 -9.08
CA ALA A 118 18.65 26.18 -8.32
C ALA A 118 18.43 25.93 -6.81
N ASN A 119 17.87 24.77 -6.45
CA ASN A 119 17.49 24.43 -5.07
C ASN A 119 18.48 23.47 -4.39
N GLY A 120 19.55 23.06 -5.08
CA GLY A 120 20.56 22.16 -4.54
C GLY A 120 21.43 21.57 -5.65
N ARG A 121 22.74 21.50 -5.39
CA ARG A 121 23.75 20.91 -6.30
C ARG A 121 24.35 19.60 -5.76
N VAL A 122 23.99 19.24 -4.54
CA VAL A 122 24.28 17.95 -3.93
C VAL A 122 22.94 17.27 -3.71
N ILE A 123 22.75 16.10 -4.33
CA ILE A 123 21.50 15.34 -4.23
C ILE A 123 21.76 13.94 -3.69
N GLN A 124 20.76 13.35 -3.06
CA GLN A 124 20.68 11.92 -2.86
C GLN A 124 19.62 11.38 -3.81
N ALA A 125 20.05 10.58 -4.79
CA ALA A 125 19.15 9.85 -5.66
C ALA A 125 19.02 8.41 -5.15
N ASP A 126 17.86 7.80 -5.35
CA ASP A 126 17.68 6.37 -5.14
C ASP A 126 17.46 5.63 -6.46
N ALA A 127 17.75 4.34 -6.50
CA ALA A 127 17.43 3.47 -7.65
C ALA A 127 17.03 2.08 -7.14
N ILE A 128 16.01 1.49 -7.78
CA ILE A 128 15.47 0.20 -7.36
C ILE A 128 16.40 -0.91 -7.84
N GLU A 129 16.93 -1.68 -6.90
CA GLU A 129 17.84 -2.80 -7.16
C GLU A 129 17.08 -3.98 -7.76
N ARG A 130 17.59 -4.56 -8.85
CA ARG A 130 16.97 -5.73 -9.52
C ARG A 130 17.14 -7.04 -8.73
N GLN A 131 18.12 -7.11 -7.84
CA GLN A 131 18.38 -8.25 -6.97
C GLN A 131 17.88 -7.97 -5.54
N SER A 132 16.69 -7.40 -5.43
CA SER A 132 16.02 -7.13 -4.14
C SER A 132 14.71 -7.90 -4.04
N ALA A 133 13.95 -7.66 -2.96
CA ALA A 133 12.58 -8.16 -2.81
C ALA A 133 11.56 -7.44 -3.72
N PHE A 134 12.00 -6.46 -4.53
CA PHE A 134 11.14 -5.74 -5.44
C PHE A 134 10.84 -6.53 -6.73
N HIS A 135 9.57 -6.58 -7.09
CA HIS A 135 9.03 -7.24 -8.28
C HIS A 135 8.28 -6.22 -9.15
N LEU A 136 8.88 -5.88 -10.30
CA LEU A 136 8.33 -4.84 -11.19
C LEU A 136 6.92 -5.14 -11.72
N GLU A 137 6.62 -6.39 -12.07
CA GLU A 137 5.31 -6.76 -12.60
C GLU A 137 4.22 -6.63 -11.54
N PHE A 138 4.48 -7.15 -10.34
CA PHE A 138 3.60 -6.97 -9.17
C PHE A 138 3.38 -5.49 -8.85
N TYR A 139 4.44 -4.68 -8.82
CA TYR A 139 4.31 -3.23 -8.61
C TYR A 139 3.37 -2.57 -9.64
N ARG A 140 3.49 -2.94 -10.92
CA ARG A 140 2.67 -2.35 -11.98
C ARG A 140 1.21 -2.76 -11.88
N GLU A 141 0.90 -3.96 -11.42
CA GLU A 141 -0.48 -4.31 -11.07
C GLU A 141 -0.95 -3.48 -9.87
N LEU A 142 -0.26 -3.63 -8.73
CA LEU A 142 -0.63 -3.03 -7.45
C LEU A 142 -0.76 -1.51 -7.47
N ALA A 143 0.22 -0.79 -8.03
CA ALA A 143 0.28 0.66 -7.97
C ALA A 143 -0.38 1.34 -9.17
N ARG A 144 -0.63 0.61 -10.27
CA ARG A 144 -0.95 1.23 -11.56
C ARG A 144 -2.09 0.58 -12.34
N GLY A 145 -2.55 -0.62 -11.99
CA GLY A 145 -3.68 -1.25 -12.67
C GLY A 145 -3.29 -2.04 -13.92
N ASN A 146 -2.04 -2.49 -14.02
CA ASN A 146 -1.62 -3.41 -15.09
C ASN A 146 -2.19 -4.84 -14.94
N HIS A 147 -3.21 -5.01 -14.12
CA HIS A 147 -3.89 -6.27 -13.90
C HIS A 147 -4.70 -6.65 -15.16
N PRO A 148 -4.81 -7.94 -15.53
CA PRO A 148 -5.58 -8.37 -16.72
C PRO A 148 -7.04 -7.92 -16.75
N GLY A 149 -7.64 -7.62 -15.59
CA GLY A 149 -9.00 -7.07 -15.49
C GLY A 149 -9.09 -5.56 -15.73
N GLU A 150 -8.00 -4.81 -15.53
CA GLU A 150 -7.98 -3.34 -15.62
C GLU A 150 -7.31 -2.85 -16.92
N ASN A 151 -6.27 -3.55 -17.40
CA ASN A 151 -5.52 -3.28 -18.66
C ASN A 151 -5.05 -1.82 -18.85
N ASP A 152 -4.95 -1.05 -17.78
CA ASP A 152 -4.68 0.38 -17.83
C ASP A 152 -3.51 0.73 -16.93
N LEU A 153 -2.40 1.21 -17.50
CA LEU A 153 -1.26 1.74 -16.74
C LEU A 153 -1.53 3.17 -16.30
N LEU A 154 -2.25 3.32 -15.20
CA LEU A 154 -2.59 4.61 -14.63
C LEU A 154 -1.39 5.23 -13.88
N PRO A 155 -1.40 6.56 -13.67
CA PRO A 155 -0.41 7.21 -12.84
C PRO A 155 -0.64 6.87 -11.37
N ILE A 156 0.40 6.99 -10.55
CA ILE A 156 0.29 6.74 -9.11
C ILE A 156 -0.64 7.77 -8.46
N HIS A 157 -1.66 7.31 -7.75
CA HIS A 157 -2.51 8.14 -6.89
C HIS A 157 -2.14 7.85 -5.45
N ARG A 158 -1.90 8.88 -4.63
CA ARG A 158 -1.61 8.69 -3.21
C ARG A 158 -1.90 9.93 -2.41
N TRP A 159 -1.94 9.79 -1.08
CA TRP A 159 -1.91 10.93 -0.19
C TRP A 159 -0.54 11.61 -0.27
N THR A 160 -0.54 12.95 -0.37
CA THR A 160 0.69 13.77 -0.44
C THR A 160 0.77 14.81 0.67
N GLY A 161 -0.28 14.94 1.49
CA GLY A 161 -0.32 15.84 2.63
C GLY A 161 0.76 15.48 3.65
N ALA A 162 1.29 16.51 4.34
CA ALA A 162 2.23 16.31 5.43
C ALA A 162 1.61 15.59 6.64
N MET A 163 0.29 15.70 6.78
CA MET A 163 -0.50 14.98 7.78
C MET A 163 -1.20 13.78 7.13
N PRO A 164 -1.40 12.67 7.87
CA PRO A 164 -2.22 11.56 7.41
C PRO A 164 -3.67 12.03 7.13
N PRO A 165 -4.44 11.29 6.31
CA PRO A 165 -5.87 11.49 6.25
C PRO A 165 -6.50 11.26 7.62
N THR A 166 -7.55 12.02 7.94
CA THR A 166 -8.38 11.76 9.13
C THR A 166 -9.38 10.65 8.83
N PHE A 167 -9.46 9.66 9.72
CA PHE A 167 -10.37 8.54 9.57
C PHE A 167 -11.65 8.80 10.36
N TYR A 168 -12.78 8.53 9.71
CA TYR A 168 -14.08 8.51 10.36
C TYR A 168 -14.71 7.12 10.22
N ILE A 169 -15.09 6.51 11.34
CA ILE A 169 -15.92 5.31 11.36
C ILE A 169 -17.37 5.77 11.48
N ASP A 170 -18.15 5.54 10.44
CA ASP A 170 -19.54 5.98 10.37
C ASP A 170 -20.43 5.09 11.23
N THR A 171 -21.07 5.71 12.21
CA THR A 171 -21.97 5.07 13.18
C THR A 171 -23.43 5.05 12.70
N ASN A 172 -23.71 5.56 11.50
CA ASN A 172 -25.03 5.46 10.90
C ASN A 172 -25.32 4.02 10.45
N ALA A 173 -26.09 3.30 11.26
CA ALA A 173 -26.44 1.90 11.01
C ALA A 173 -27.60 1.69 10.03
N ARG A 174 -28.00 2.70 9.21
CA ARG A 174 -29.20 2.61 8.36
C ARG A 174 -29.20 1.44 7.37
N ALA A 175 -28.02 1.03 6.92
CA ALA A 175 -27.83 -0.08 5.99
C ALA A 175 -27.23 -1.33 6.67
N ALA A 176 -27.11 -1.32 8.01
CA ALA A 176 -26.78 -2.52 8.77
C ALA A 176 -28.03 -3.39 8.97
N TYR A 177 -27.89 -4.69 8.80
CA TYR A 177 -28.96 -5.68 8.88
C TYR A 177 -29.69 -5.63 10.21
N ASP A 178 -28.97 -5.50 11.33
CA ASP A 178 -29.48 -5.39 12.69
C ASP A 178 -29.74 -3.96 13.15
N GLY A 179 -29.38 -2.96 12.34
CA GLY A 179 -29.52 -1.55 12.66
C GLY A 179 -28.57 -1.05 13.75
N VAL A 180 -27.45 -1.75 14.02
CA VAL A 180 -26.49 -1.35 15.06
C VAL A 180 -25.05 -1.47 14.57
N ILE A 181 -24.23 -0.42 14.81
CA ILE A 181 -22.77 -0.50 14.76
C ILE A 181 -22.25 -0.56 16.19
N THR A 182 -21.65 -1.68 16.58
CA THR A 182 -21.23 -1.90 17.97
C THR A 182 -19.88 -1.22 18.27
N SER A 183 -19.61 -0.97 19.56
CA SER A 183 -18.27 -0.51 19.97
C SER A 183 -17.18 -1.53 19.62
N GLU A 184 -17.47 -2.83 19.71
CA GLU A 184 -16.53 -3.87 19.30
C GLU A 184 -16.17 -3.75 17.81
N THR A 185 -17.15 -3.50 16.94
CA THR A 185 -16.91 -3.26 15.51
C THR A 185 -16.01 -2.03 15.31
N ILE A 186 -16.27 -0.94 16.03
CA ILE A 186 -15.48 0.29 15.96
C ILE A 186 -14.04 0.04 16.42
N ASP A 187 -13.85 -0.62 17.56
CA ASP A 187 -12.53 -0.91 18.14
C ASP A 187 -11.69 -1.78 17.21
N ARG A 188 -12.29 -2.81 16.60
CA ARG A 188 -11.62 -3.69 15.63
C ARG A 188 -11.19 -2.93 14.38
N ILE A 189 -12.02 -2.04 13.85
CA ILE A 189 -11.66 -1.20 12.70
C ILE A 189 -10.57 -0.19 13.07
N THR A 190 -10.65 0.44 14.25
CA THR A 190 -9.60 1.31 14.78
C THR A 190 -8.26 0.58 14.86
N GLN A 191 -8.27 -0.69 15.32
CA GLN A 191 -7.07 -1.52 15.34
C GLN A 191 -6.51 -1.76 13.94
N VAL A 192 -7.35 -2.15 12.97
CA VAL A 192 -6.92 -2.35 11.58
C VAL A 192 -6.29 -1.08 11.01
N ILE A 193 -6.94 0.08 11.15
CA ILE A 193 -6.39 1.37 10.68
C ILE A 193 -5.01 1.61 11.29
N THR A 194 -4.87 1.43 12.61
CA THR A 194 -3.61 1.65 13.33
C THR A 194 -2.49 0.75 12.81
N GLU A 195 -2.80 -0.50 12.47
CA GLU A 195 -1.81 -1.47 11.98
C GLU A 195 -1.42 -1.23 10.51
N VAL A 196 -2.38 -0.91 9.64
CA VAL A 196 -2.13 -0.84 8.19
C VAL A 196 -1.61 0.51 7.72
N VAL A 197 -1.98 1.63 8.35
CA VAL A 197 -1.58 2.98 7.88
C VAL A 197 -0.06 3.16 7.74
N PRO A 198 0.79 2.71 8.69
CA PRO A 198 2.24 2.77 8.52
C PRO A 198 2.73 1.94 7.33
N VAL A 199 2.14 0.76 7.11
CA VAL A 199 2.54 -0.13 6.00
C VAL A 199 2.11 0.45 4.65
N PHE A 200 0.85 0.84 4.53
CA PHE A 200 0.22 1.38 3.31
C PHE A 200 0.72 2.78 2.96
N SER A 201 1.43 3.46 3.85
CA SER A 201 2.08 4.73 3.54
C SER A 201 3.59 4.61 3.38
N GLY A 202 4.17 3.41 3.49
CA GLY A 202 5.62 3.25 3.49
C GLY A 202 6.32 3.94 4.67
N ASN A 203 5.63 4.04 5.80
CA ASN A 203 5.97 4.81 7.00
C ASN A 203 6.06 6.34 6.78
N VAL A 204 5.44 6.87 5.71
CA VAL A 204 5.23 8.32 5.59
C VAL A 204 4.30 8.81 6.70
N TYR A 205 3.33 7.99 7.10
CA TYR A 205 2.44 8.25 8.22
C TYR A 205 2.65 7.20 9.31
N ALA A 206 3.09 7.63 10.49
CA ALA A 206 3.28 6.74 11.64
C ALA A 206 1.98 6.46 12.40
N GLU A 207 1.03 7.39 12.36
CA GLU A 207 -0.21 7.36 13.13
C GLU A 207 -1.36 7.95 12.30
N ALA A 208 -2.58 7.76 12.77
CA ALA A 208 -3.79 8.29 12.16
C ALA A 208 -4.74 8.85 13.23
N ALA A 209 -5.38 9.99 12.94
CA ALA A 209 -6.48 10.48 13.76
C ALA A 209 -7.76 9.72 13.38
N ILE A 210 -8.42 9.09 14.36
CA ILE A 210 -9.58 8.22 14.14
C ILE A 210 -10.74 8.70 15.01
N TYR A 211 -11.92 8.88 14.41
CA TYR A 211 -13.12 9.35 15.10
C TYR A 211 -14.33 8.48 14.74
N ALA A 212 -15.19 8.18 15.71
CA ALA A 212 -16.53 7.70 15.45
C ALA A 212 -17.47 8.89 15.22
N ARG A 213 -18.20 8.90 14.09
CA ARG A 213 -19.12 9.99 13.72
C ARG A 213 -20.31 9.40 12.98
N SER A 214 -21.48 10.04 13.00
CA SER A 214 -22.62 9.64 12.17
C SER A 214 -22.72 10.56 10.94
N PHE A 215 -22.87 9.99 9.75
CA PHE A 215 -23.14 10.73 8.52
C PHE A 215 -24.58 10.48 8.05
N SER A 216 -25.42 11.51 7.97
CA SER A 216 -26.83 11.37 7.57
C SER A 216 -27.03 11.33 6.05
N GLU A 217 -26.08 11.87 5.30
CA GLU A 217 -26.10 12.01 3.85
C GLU A 217 -24.84 11.41 3.23
N TYR A 218 -25.02 10.64 2.16
CA TYR A 218 -23.95 9.91 1.49
C TYR A 218 -23.63 10.60 0.17
N ALA A 219 -22.70 11.55 0.24
CA ALA A 219 -22.21 12.35 -0.88
C ALA A 219 -20.81 12.89 -0.52
N PHE A 220 -19.85 12.86 -1.44
CA PHE A 220 -18.45 13.24 -1.18
C PHE A 220 -18.28 14.66 -0.61
N GLU A 221 -19.23 15.56 -0.90
CA GLU A 221 -19.28 16.92 -0.41
C GLU A 221 -19.49 17.00 1.11
N THR A 222 -20.03 15.95 1.74
CA THR A 222 -20.34 15.93 3.18
C THR A 222 -19.16 15.46 4.03
N ILE A 223 -18.16 14.82 3.42
CA ILE A 223 -16.96 14.37 4.12
C ILE A 223 -15.89 15.47 4.08
N PRO A 224 -15.16 15.72 5.19
CA PRO A 224 -14.09 16.72 5.20
C PRO A 224 -13.00 16.43 4.16
N ASP A 225 -12.29 17.47 3.71
CA ASP A 225 -11.07 17.26 2.94
C ASP A 225 -10.02 16.50 3.74
N ASN A 226 -9.14 15.77 3.05
CA ASN A 226 -8.10 14.95 3.65
C ASN A 226 -8.68 13.91 4.64
N SER A 227 -9.73 13.19 4.21
CA SER A 227 -10.39 12.20 5.06
C SER A 227 -10.74 10.90 4.35
N ILE A 228 -10.81 9.84 5.15
CA ILE A 228 -11.31 8.52 4.77
C ILE A 228 -12.49 8.19 5.68
N VAL A 229 -13.64 7.87 5.09
CA VAL A 229 -14.83 7.44 5.85
C VAL A 229 -15.06 5.95 5.62
N ILE A 230 -15.27 5.19 6.70
CA ILE A 230 -15.62 3.78 6.67
C ILE A 230 -17.06 3.65 7.15
N SER A 231 -17.96 3.32 6.23
CA SER A 231 -19.38 3.08 6.48
C SER A 231 -19.74 1.60 6.32
N PHE A 232 -20.94 1.26 6.74
CA PHE A 232 -21.44 -0.10 6.70
C PHE A 232 -22.69 -0.21 5.82
N ASP A 233 -22.69 -1.20 4.93
CA ASP A 233 -23.81 -1.45 4.03
C ASP A 233 -23.97 -2.94 3.76
N ASP A 234 -24.84 -3.60 4.52
CA ASP A 234 -25.13 -5.02 4.36
C ASP A 234 -25.89 -5.34 3.06
N THR A 235 -26.38 -4.33 2.33
CA THR A 235 -27.01 -4.57 1.03
C THR A 235 -26.00 -4.90 -0.07
N LEU A 236 -24.70 -4.66 0.14
CA LEU A 236 -23.63 -5.11 -0.76
C LEU A 236 -23.67 -6.63 -0.99
N PHE A 237 -24.14 -7.37 0.01
CA PHE A 237 -24.37 -8.80 -0.05
C PHE A 237 -25.39 -9.21 -1.14
N LEU A 238 -26.30 -8.32 -1.55
CA LEU A 238 -27.21 -8.57 -2.68
C LEU A 238 -26.52 -8.48 -4.05
N GLN A 239 -25.32 -7.89 -4.09
CA GLN A 239 -24.49 -7.71 -5.28
C GLN A 239 -23.28 -8.66 -5.27
N ASP A 240 -23.29 -9.67 -4.39
CA ASP A 240 -22.18 -10.57 -4.13
C ASP A 240 -20.87 -9.82 -3.81
N ALA A 241 -20.98 -8.67 -3.13
CA ALA A 241 -19.86 -7.82 -2.74
C ALA A 241 -19.64 -7.82 -1.23
N VAL A 242 -18.37 -7.78 -0.81
CA VAL A 242 -17.96 -7.71 0.61
C VAL A 242 -17.48 -6.33 1.02
N GLY A 243 -17.05 -5.53 0.05
CA GLY A 243 -16.70 -4.14 0.22
C GLY A 243 -16.70 -3.39 -1.10
N ILE A 244 -16.61 -2.07 -0.97
CA ILE A 244 -16.49 -1.14 -2.09
C ILE A 244 -15.78 0.13 -1.58
N ALA A 245 -14.79 0.59 -2.34
CA ALA A 245 -14.08 1.83 -2.08
C ALA A 245 -14.32 2.84 -3.19
N PHE A 246 -14.66 4.07 -2.78
CA PHE A 246 -14.73 5.23 -3.65
C PHE A 246 -13.55 6.14 -3.32
N THR A 247 -12.83 6.62 -4.32
CA THR A 247 -11.76 7.63 -4.13
C THR A 247 -11.99 8.85 -4.99
N GLU A 248 -11.69 10.02 -4.42
CA GLU A 248 -11.73 11.32 -5.09
C GLU A 248 -10.30 11.90 -5.13
N PRO A 249 -9.68 11.96 -6.32
CA PRO A 249 -8.43 12.70 -6.48
C PRO A 249 -8.71 14.19 -6.38
N ASN A 250 -7.70 14.98 -6.02
CA ASN A 250 -7.82 16.43 -5.94
C ASN A 250 -8.06 17.03 -7.34
N LEU A 251 -9.31 17.40 -7.61
CA LEU A 251 -9.72 17.93 -8.92
C LEU A 251 -9.43 19.41 -9.10
N THR A 252 -9.09 20.12 -8.02
CA THR A 252 -8.95 21.59 -8.02
C THR A 252 -7.64 22.07 -8.62
N SER A 253 -6.62 21.22 -8.62
CA SER A 253 -5.30 21.53 -9.15
C SER A 253 -5.01 20.64 -10.34
N LEU A 254 -5.00 21.22 -11.54
CA LEU A 254 -4.60 20.51 -12.76
C LEU A 254 -3.23 19.86 -12.54
N GLY A 255 -3.16 18.54 -12.69
CA GLY A 255 -1.94 17.76 -12.48
C GLY A 255 -1.69 17.35 -11.02
N SER A 256 -2.63 17.60 -10.10
CA SER A 256 -2.58 16.96 -8.78
C SER A 256 -3.15 15.56 -8.87
N TYR A 257 -2.26 14.60 -8.66
CA TYR A 257 -2.60 13.18 -8.53
C TYR A 257 -2.78 12.77 -7.07
N ALA A 258 -2.90 13.77 -6.18
CA ALA A 258 -3.08 13.54 -4.77
C ALA A 258 -4.51 13.06 -4.52
N LEU A 259 -4.67 12.06 -3.67
CA LEU A 259 -5.97 11.71 -3.10
C LEU A 259 -6.40 12.83 -2.14
N GLN A 260 -7.70 13.12 -2.13
CA GLN A 260 -8.28 14.14 -1.25
C GLN A 260 -9.30 13.53 -0.30
N LYS A 261 -10.12 12.60 -0.80
CA LYS A 261 -11.17 11.94 -0.04
C LYS A 261 -11.30 10.49 -0.46
N ALA A 262 -11.70 9.64 0.48
CA ALA A 262 -12.18 8.31 0.17
C ALA A 262 -13.38 7.92 1.05
N TRP A 263 -14.24 7.08 0.50
CA TRP A 263 -15.37 6.50 1.23
C TRP A 263 -15.44 5.00 0.97
N ILE A 264 -15.32 4.23 2.04
CA ILE A 264 -15.35 2.78 2.04
C ILE A 264 -16.71 2.33 2.59
N PHE A 265 -17.30 1.32 1.96
CA PHE A 265 -18.44 0.61 2.52
C PHE A 265 -18.08 -0.87 2.66
N VAL A 266 -18.33 -1.43 3.84
CA VAL A 266 -18.12 -2.85 4.12
C VAL A 266 -19.37 -3.46 4.74
N LEU A 267 -19.44 -4.79 4.76
CA LEU A 267 -20.49 -5.48 5.52
C LEU A 267 -20.33 -5.26 7.02
N ASN A 268 -21.44 -5.13 7.75
CA ASN A 268 -21.45 -5.04 9.21
C ASN A 268 -21.47 -6.42 9.87
N GLN A 269 -22.30 -7.35 9.39
CA GLN A 269 -22.52 -8.62 10.10
C GLN A 269 -21.41 -9.65 9.87
N GLU A 270 -20.89 -10.23 10.97
CA GLU A 270 -19.88 -11.32 10.94
C GLU A 270 -20.31 -12.53 10.11
N ALA A 271 -21.61 -12.84 10.15
CA ALA A 271 -22.15 -13.97 9.41
C ALA A 271 -21.87 -13.86 7.90
N PHE A 272 -21.84 -12.63 7.35
CA PHE A 272 -21.58 -12.45 5.93
C PHE A 272 -20.12 -12.73 5.54
N PHE A 273 -19.17 -12.34 6.39
CA PHE A 273 -17.75 -12.66 6.21
C PHE A 273 -17.49 -14.17 6.36
N SER A 274 -18.21 -14.83 7.26
CA SER A 274 -18.13 -16.28 7.44
C SER A 274 -18.58 -17.05 6.19
N PHE A 275 -19.54 -16.52 5.42
CA PHE A 275 -19.97 -17.14 4.15
C PHE A 275 -18.94 -17.02 3.04
N SER A 276 -18.16 -15.93 3.02
CA SER A 276 -17.10 -15.70 2.03
C SER A 276 -15.75 -16.31 2.43
N GLY A 277 -15.61 -16.79 3.67
CA GLY A 277 -14.34 -17.35 4.17
C GLY A 277 -13.28 -16.29 4.44
N VAL A 278 -13.68 -15.01 4.56
CA VAL A 278 -12.79 -13.88 4.84
C VAL A 278 -13.12 -13.32 6.22
N THR A 279 -12.25 -12.46 6.79
CA THR A 279 -12.58 -11.72 8.02
C THR A 279 -12.98 -10.29 7.69
N ARG A 280 -13.72 -9.63 8.59
CA ARG A 280 -14.01 -8.20 8.45
C ARG A 280 -12.72 -7.40 8.34
N GLU A 281 -11.73 -7.72 9.15
CA GLU A 281 -10.46 -7.00 9.19
C GLU A 281 -9.71 -7.06 7.86
N ALA A 282 -9.68 -8.23 7.23
CA ALA A 282 -9.03 -8.40 5.93
C ALA A 282 -9.75 -7.58 4.85
N VAL A 283 -11.09 -7.55 4.85
CA VAL A 283 -11.86 -6.72 3.91
C VAL A 283 -11.62 -5.23 4.18
N VAL A 284 -11.68 -4.78 5.43
CA VAL A 284 -11.40 -3.38 5.77
C VAL A 284 -9.98 -2.99 5.37
N ALA A 285 -8.98 -3.86 5.58
CA ALA A 285 -7.62 -3.63 5.12
C ALA A 285 -7.52 -3.57 3.59
N HIS A 286 -8.23 -4.43 2.86
CA HIS A 286 -8.30 -4.40 1.40
C HIS A 286 -8.86 -3.08 0.87
N GLU A 287 -10.03 -2.67 1.37
CA GLU A 287 -10.67 -1.42 0.95
C GLU A 287 -9.85 -0.19 1.34
N LEU A 288 -9.17 -0.25 2.50
CA LEU A 288 -8.20 0.75 2.89
C LEU A 288 -7.06 0.84 1.87
N GLY A 289 -6.61 -0.28 1.31
CA GLY A 289 -5.61 -0.28 0.25
C GLY A 289 -6.04 0.57 -0.96
N HIS A 290 -7.28 0.40 -1.43
CA HIS A 290 -7.86 1.27 -2.46
C HIS A 290 -7.89 2.74 -2.06
N SER A 291 -8.28 3.04 -0.81
CA SER A 291 -8.26 4.42 -0.30
C SER A 291 -6.87 5.04 -0.20
N PHE A 292 -5.79 4.24 -0.25
CA PHE A 292 -4.40 4.68 -0.34
C PHE A 292 -3.87 4.72 -1.79
N GLY A 293 -4.71 4.36 -2.76
CA GLY A 293 -4.42 4.41 -4.19
C GLY A 293 -3.92 3.10 -4.79
N TYR A 294 -3.99 2.00 -4.03
CA TYR A 294 -3.64 0.67 -4.51
C TYR A 294 -4.78 0.04 -5.32
N ARG A 295 -4.41 -0.93 -6.16
CA ARG A 295 -5.28 -1.62 -7.11
C ARG A 295 -5.13 -3.12 -6.95
N HIS A 296 -6.03 -3.87 -7.58
CA HIS A 296 -6.00 -5.32 -7.53
C HIS A 296 -4.72 -5.87 -8.16
N THR A 297 -4.24 -6.99 -7.62
CA THR A 297 -3.12 -7.76 -8.19
C THR A 297 -3.44 -9.25 -8.23
N SER A 298 -2.93 -9.92 -9.24
CA SER A 298 -2.98 -11.37 -9.45
C SER A 298 -1.66 -12.07 -9.07
N LEU A 299 -0.65 -11.29 -8.68
CA LEU A 299 0.70 -11.75 -8.46
C LEU A 299 1.05 -11.69 -6.98
N LEU A 300 1.85 -12.65 -6.52
CA LEU A 300 2.38 -12.76 -5.16
C LEU A 300 1.30 -12.75 -4.04
N PRO A 301 1.64 -13.15 -2.80
CA PRO A 301 0.77 -12.88 -1.67
C PRO A 301 0.69 -11.37 -1.40
N SER A 302 -0.52 -10.82 -1.34
CA SER A 302 -0.82 -9.40 -1.09
C SER A 302 -2.22 -9.27 -0.50
N ILE A 303 -2.49 -8.24 0.30
CA ILE A 303 -3.86 -7.90 0.70
C ILE A 303 -4.71 -7.47 -0.49
N MET A 304 -4.11 -6.96 -1.56
CA MET A 304 -4.79 -6.46 -2.77
C MET A 304 -5.06 -7.55 -3.81
N VAL A 305 -4.86 -8.83 -3.48
CA VAL A 305 -5.43 -9.91 -4.30
C VAL A 305 -6.93 -9.97 -4.11
N LYS A 306 -7.63 -10.66 -5.02
CA LYS A 306 -9.07 -10.91 -4.89
C LYS A 306 -9.45 -11.32 -3.47
N ALA A 307 -10.48 -10.66 -2.92
CA ALA A 307 -10.96 -10.88 -1.57
C ALA A 307 -11.04 -12.37 -1.20
N GLY A 308 -10.41 -12.72 -0.07
CA GLY A 308 -10.38 -14.08 0.49
C GLY A 308 -9.23 -14.98 0.03
N MET A 309 -8.41 -14.55 -0.93
CA MET A 309 -7.21 -15.33 -1.30
C MET A 309 -6.01 -15.09 -0.37
N TYR A 310 -6.02 -14.01 0.40
CA TYR A 310 -4.98 -13.71 1.39
C TYR A 310 -5.58 -13.62 2.80
N ALA A 311 -4.97 -14.35 3.74
CA ALA A 311 -5.32 -14.30 5.15
C ALA A 311 -4.31 -13.39 5.87
N GLY A 312 -4.73 -12.17 6.20
CA GLY A 312 -3.91 -11.18 6.90
C GLY A 312 -4.36 -9.75 6.61
N LEU A 313 -3.65 -8.77 7.16
CA LEU A 313 -3.89 -7.35 6.89
C LEU A 313 -2.95 -6.77 5.82
N PHE A 314 -1.77 -7.37 5.67
CA PHE A 314 -0.78 -7.08 4.65
C PHE A 314 0.26 -8.22 4.60
N SER A 315 0.97 -8.34 3.50
CA SER A 315 2.12 -9.23 3.31
C SER A 315 3.44 -8.44 3.33
N GLU A 316 4.57 -9.15 3.27
CA GLU A 316 5.87 -8.48 3.08
C GLU A 316 5.99 -7.86 1.68
N ASN A 317 5.31 -8.44 0.67
CA ASN A 317 5.27 -7.82 -0.66
C ASN A 317 4.52 -6.49 -0.61
N ASP A 318 3.43 -6.42 0.15
CA ASP A 318 2.73 -5.14 0.37
C ASP A 318 3.68 -4.12 0.98
N ARG A 319 4.33 -4.46 2.10
CA ARG A 319 5.28 -3.55 2.78
C ARG A 319 6.34 -2.98 1.84
N VAL A 320 7.00 -3.83 1.06
CA VAL A 320 8.07 -3.41 0.14
C VAL A 320 7.53 -2.50 -0.96
N HIS A 321 6.47 -2.91 -1.66
CA HIS A 321 6.02 -2.23 -2.88
C HIS A 321 5.19 -0.98 -2.58
N MET A 322 4.39 -1.01 -1.52
CA MET A 322 3.65 0.14 -1.01
C MET A 322 4.60 1.24 -0.56
N ALA A 323 5.72 0.88 0.08
CA ALA A 323 6.77 1.83 0.45
C ALA A 323 7.46 2.47 -0.77
N VAL A 324 7.75 1.69 -1.80
CA VAL A 324 8.29 2.24 -3.06
C VAL A 324 7.30 3.23 -3.67
N MET A 325 6.02 2.86 -3.79
CA MET A 325 4.99 3.73 -4.37
C MET A 325 4.87 5.06 -3.62
N TYR A 326 4.87 5.06 -2.29
CA TYR A 326 4.74 6.29 -1.49
C TYR A 326 5.98 7.18 -1.52
N ARG A 327 7.15 6.63 -1.83
CA ARG A 327 8.38 7.41 -2.09
C ARG A 327 8.40 8.05 -3.47
N ARG A 328 7.53 7.62 -4.41
CA ARG A 328 7.44 8.23 -5.74
C ARG A 328 6.51 9.44 -5.73
N PRO A 329 6.75 10.46 -6.56
CA PRO A 329 5.81 11.56 -6.71
C PRO A 329 4.42 11.05 -7.14
N ALA A 330 3.35 11.68 -6.64
CA ALA A 330 2.03 11.41 -7.17
C ALA A 330 2.01 11.78 -8.67
N GLY A 331 1.40 10.93 -9.49
CA GLY A 331 1.40 11.06 -10.95
C GLY A 331 2.53 10.36 -11.66
N ASN A 332 3.44 9.67 -10.96
CA ASN A 332 4.49 8.92 -11.63
C ASN A 332 3.88 7.90 -12.63
N MET A 333 4.42 7.88 -13.85
CA MET A 333 3.93 7.09 -14.98
C MET A 333 4.67 5.77 -15.13
N ASP A 334 5.62 5.43 -14.25
CA ASP A 334 6.13 4.08 -14.04
C ASP A 334 6.83 4.01 -12.69
N ILE A 335 7.59 2.96 -12.40
CA ILE A 335 8.41 2.90 -11.18
C ILE A 335 9.31 4.13 -11.00
N ASP A 336 9.71 4.78 -12.09
CA ASP A 336 10.79 5.77 -12.09
C ASP A 336 10.82 6.67 -13.36
N ASN A 337 9.66 6.98 -13.93
CA ASN A 337 9.50 7.95 -15.02
C ASN A 337 8.53 9.05 -14.61
N ASP A 338 9.06 10.15 -14.08
CA ASP A 338 8.27 11.33 -13.73
C ASP A 338 7.36 11.73 -14.92
N PRO A 339 6.10 12.12 -14.66
CA PRO A 339 5.11 12.26 -15.71
C PRO A 339 5.47 13.35 -16.71
N ILE A 340 5.33 13.03 -18.01
CA ILE A 340 4.94 14.01 -19.02
C ILE A 340 3.44 13.82 -19.22
N THR A 341 2.66 14.46 -18.35
CA THR A 341 1.21 14.29 -18.34
C THR A 341 0.59 14.78 -19.65
N THR A 342 -0.22 13.96 -20.32
CA THR A 342 -1.04 14.41 -21.46
C THR A 342 -2.45 14.80 -21.00
N GLU A 343 -3.09 15.77 -21.65
CA GLU A 343 -4.44 16.26 -21.30
C GLU A 343 -5.49 15.12 -21.24
N LYS A 344 -5.39 14.13 -22.13
CA LYS A 344 -6.28 12.95 -22.14
C LYS A 344 -6.13 12.12 -20.86
N THR A 345 -4.90 11.93 -20.39
CA THR A 345 -4.60 11.19 -19.15
C THR A 345 -5.18 11.93 -17.94
N VAL A 346 -5.03 13.26 -17.89
CA VAL A 346 -5.65 14.10 -16.85
C VAL A 346 -7.16 13.93 -16.82
N LYS A 347 -7.86 14.04 -17.96
CA LYS A 347 -9.33 13.95 -17.99
C LYS A 347 -9.87 12.61 -17.49
N ARG A 348 -9.17 11.50 -17.74
CA ARG A 348 -9.56 10.19 -17.21
C ARG A 348 -9.36 10.11 -15.70
N ILE A 349 -8.33 10.78 -15.19
CA ILE A 349 -7.90 10.75 -13.79
C ILE A 349 -8.72 11.66 -12.90
N LEU A 350 -9.23 12.77 -13.44
CA LEU A 350 -10.09 13.72 -12.72
C LEU A 350 -11.50 13.18 -12.42
N LYS A 351 -11.65 11.85 -12.32
CA LYS A 351 -12.91 11.16 -12.10
C LYS A 351 -12.82 10.37 -10.82
N HIS A 352 -13.96 10.20 -10.15
CA HIS A 352 -14.07 9.26 -9.05
C HIS A 352 -13.65 7.86 -9.49
N GLN A 353 -12.92 7.15 -8.65
CA GLN A 353 -12.61 5.74 -8.87
C GLN A 353 -13.46 4.90 -7.92
N VAL A 354 -14.00 3.81 -8.43
CA VAL A 354 -14.82 2.87 -7.69
C VAL A 354 -14.21 1.49 -7.82
N PHE A 355 -13.90 0.86 -6.69
CA PHE A 355 -13.36 -0.49 -6.60
C PHE A 355 -14.42 -1.35 -5.94
N LEU A 356 -14.90 -2.38 -6.64
CA LEU A 356 -15.97 -3.25 -6.16
C LEU A 356 -15.43 -4.66 -5.94
N ASP A 357 -15.37 -5.07 -4.67
CA ASP A 357 -14.84 -6.37 -4.27
C ASP A 357 -15.91 -7.44 -4.20
N ARG A 358 -16.00 -8.22 -5.28
CA ARG A 358 -16.93 -9.34 -5.37
C ARG A 358 -16.37 -10.61 -4.75
N CYS A 359 -17.18 -11.25 -3.91
CA CYS A 359 -16.98 -12.62 -3.48
C CYS A 359 -18.13 -13.48 -4.04
N PRO A 360 -17.93 -14.19 -5.17
CA PRO A 360 -18.95 -15.09 -5.69
C PRO A 360 -19.26 -16.21 -4.69
N ASP A 361 -20.44 -16.84 -4.86
CA ASP A 361 -20.90 -18.01 -4.11
C ASP A 361 -21.37 -17.75 -2.66
N ILE A 362 -21.77 -16.52 -2.36
CA ILE A 362 -22.46 -16.20 -1.11
C ILE A 362 -23.91 -16.75 -1.16
N SER A 363 -24.07 -18.01 -0.74
CA SER A 363 -25.39 -18.62 -0.57
C SER A 363 -26.10 -18.04 0.65
N SER A 364 -27.35 -17.61 0.48
CA SER A 364 -28.13 -17.04 1.57
C SER A 364 -29.60 -17.42 1.52
N SER A 365 -30.23 -17.40 2.70
CA SER A 365 -31.66 -17.70 2.82
C SER A 365 -32.51 -16.64 2.10
N PRO A 366 -33.64 -17.02 1.47
CA PRO A 366 -34.56 -16.06 0.85
C PRO A 366 -35.05 -14.96 1.81
N PHE A 367 -35.25 -15.30 3.09
CA PHE A 367 -35.67 -14.35 4.12
C PHE A 367 -34.64 -13.24 4.36
N MET A 368 -33.36 -13.61 4.42
CA MET A 368 -32.26 -12.66 4.54
C MET A 368 -32.22 -11.70 3.34
N LYS A 369 -32.32 -12.22 2.12
CA LYS A 369 -32.38 -11.39 0.91
C LYS A 369 -33.58 -10.43 0.92
N GLN A 370 -34.75 -10.88 1.37
CA GLN A 370 -35.93 -10.02 1.50
C GLN A 370 -35.71 -8.87 2.49
N ARG A 371 -35.12 -9.15 3.65
CA ARG A 371 -34.81 -8.11 4.64
C ARG A 371 -33.80 -7.11 4.09
N LEU A 372 -32.71 -7.57 3.46
CA LEU A 372 -31.70 -6.69 2.87
C LEU A 372 -32.30 -5.75 1.81
N ARG A 373 -33.24 -6.24 0.99
CA ARG A 373 -33.94 -5.40 -0.01
C ARG A 373 -34.81 -4.30 0.59
N SER A 374 -35.17 -4.40 1.87
CA SER A 374 -35.92 -3.34 2.55
C SER A 374 -35.04 -2.23 3.13
N LEU A 375 -33.72 -2.46 3.18
CA LEU A 375 -32.76 -1.46 3.65
C LEU A 375 -32.46 -0.45 2.54
N LYS A 376 -32.18 0.79 2.92
CA LYS A 376 -31.74 1.83 1.99
C LYS A 376 -30.22 1.76 1.86
N SER A 377 -29.74 1.22 0.74
CA SER A 377 -28.29 1.15 0.45
C SER A 377 -27.65 2.52 0.46
N SER A 378 -26.57 2.64 1.22
CA SER A 378 -25.70 3.80 1.27
C SER A 378 -24.69 3.83 0.14
N ALA A 379 -24.11 2.67 -0.17
CA ALA A 379 -23.18 2.54 -1.28
C ALA A 379 -23.87 2.84 -2.62
N ALA A 380 -25.10 2.32 -2.84
CA ALA A 380 -25.85 2.59 -4.07
C ALA A 380 -26.21 4.08 -4.20
N GLU A 381 -26.60 4.75 -3.11
CA GLU A 381 -26.88 6.19 -3.13
C GLU A 381 -25.65 7.01 -3.53
N LEU A 382 -24.46 6.64 -3.03
CA LEU A 382 -23.23 7.29 -3.44
C LEU A 382 -22.86 6.95 -4.89
N PHE A 383 -22.98 5.68 -5.29
CA PHE A 383 -22.70 5.22 -6.64
C PHE A 383 -23.56 5.93 -7.68
N GLU A 384 -24.86 6.09 -7.45
CA GLU A 384 -25.75 6.83 -8.34
C GLU A 384 -25.25 8.27 -8.56
N LYS A 385 -24.78 8.94 -7.50
CA LYS A 385 -24.24 10.31 -7.56
C LYS A 385 -22.88 10.38 -8.27
N THR A 386 -22.03 9.35 -8.20
CA THR A 386 -20.67 9.35 -8.78
C THR A 386 -20.59 8.71 -10.18
N SER A 387 -21.54 7.83 -10.53
CA SER A 387 -21.52 6.96 -11.72
C SER A 387 -21.42 7.67 -13.07
N SER A 388 -21.93 8.90 -13.20
CA SER A 388 -21.81 9.69 -14.44
C SER A 388 -20.34 9.98 -14.82
N SER A 389 -19.42 9.80 -13.88
CA SER A 389 -18.00 10.12 -14.04
C SER A 389 -17.06 8.95 -13.75
N ALA A 390 -17.50 7.90 -13.07
CA ALA A 390 -16.60 6.93 -12.43
C ALA A 390 -15.84 5.98 -13.37
N ILE A 391 -14.66 5.54 -12.93
CA ILE A 391 -13.97 4.34 -13.44
C ILE A 391 -14.26 3.21 -12.44
N VAL A 392 -14.90 2.14 -12.90
CA VAL A 392 -15.20 0.96 -12.09
C VAL A 392 -14.12 -0.08 -12.34
N SER A 393 -13.49 -0.53 -11.27
CA SER A 393 -12.57 -1.66 -11.24
C SER A 393 -13.24 -2.81 -10.50
N GLU A 394 -13.17 -4.01 -11.07
CA GLU A 394 -13.63 -5.27 -10.45
C GLU A 394 -12.45 -6.18 -10.08
#